data_AF-A0A7S1JB89-F1
#
_entry.id   AF-A0A7S1JB89-F1
#
_cell.length_a   1.000
_cell.length_b   1.000
_cell.length_c   1.000
_cell.angle_alpha   90.00
_cell.angle_beta   90.00
_cell.angle_gamma   90.00
#
_symmetry.space_group_name_H-M   'P 1'
#
loop_
_entity.id
_entity.type
_entity.pdbx_description
1 polymer ?
#
loop_
_entity_poly.entity_id
_entity_poly.type
_entity_poly.pdbx_seq_one_letter_code
_entity_poly.pdbx_strand_id
1 'polypeptide(L)'
;RKNLCRDVCPAPSRDHLATPCGLLFNEMQRSPELILATLEVMLDHALEKDNGRYTGSACPTILYMVRLVVRVEGFILYLLKHNQWLNGQMGTQTTSMWGWASHIRGLHCNPKVLQVLREGQLRLRKKLTDQASRVLERLCKRAARDRQYHMACQMHAHLAFMYRNLDATQLDLLAVATLLVAQCYISNNHVFDAEV
;
A
#
# COMPACT_ATOMS: atom_id res chain seq x y z
N ARG A 1 30.97 -12.56 -13.87
CA ARG A 1 30.25 -12.43 -15.17
C ARG A 1 30.02 -10.94 -15.45
N LYS A 2 30.97 -10.28 -16.11
CA LYS A 2 30.86 -8.91 -16.64
C LYS A 2 30.98 -9.05 -18.16
N ASN A 3 30.24 -8.21 -18.91
CA ASN A 3 30.27 -8.03 -20.38
C ASN A 3 29.07 -8.60 -21.17
N LEU A 4 27.84 -8.11 -20.93
CA LEU A 4 26.72 -8.38 -21.86
C LEU A 4 25.78 -7.17 -22.13
N CYS A 5 26.22 -5.94 -21.86
CA CYS A 5 25.35 -4.75 -21.94
C CYS A 5 25.83 -3.65 -22.90
N ARG A 6 26.55 -3.97 -23.98
CA ARG A 6 27.01 -2.93 -24.93
C ARG A 6 26.27 -2.86 -26.27
N ASP A 7 25.56 -3.90 -26.71
CA ASP A 7 25.25 -4.01 -28.14
C ASP A 7 23.76 -4.02 -28.53
N VAL A 8 22.83 -3.78 -27.60
CA VAL A 8 21.40 -3.69 -27.95
C VAL A 8 20.77 -2.46 -27.30
N CYS A 9 20.40 -1.49 -28.13
CA CYS A 9 19.54 -0.37 -27.73
C CYS A 9 18.16 -0.57 -28.39
N PRO A 10 17.08 -0.78 -27.62
CA PRO A 10 17.02 -0.84 -26.16
C PRO A 10 17.51 -2.17 -25.57
N ALA A 11 17.99 -2.14 -24.32
CA ALA A 11 18.51 -3.30 -23.62
C ALA A 11 17.43 -4.40 -23.46
N PRO A 12 17.79 -5.70 -23.55
CA PRO A 12 16.84 -6.80 -23.52
C PRO A 12 16.10 -6.96 -22.17
N SER A 13 16.64 -6.43 -21.07
CA SER A 13 15.96 -6.40 -19.77
C SER A 13 16.20 -5.09 -19.02
N ARG A 14 15.26 -4.72 -18.13
CA ARG A 14 15.33 -3.52 -17.26
C ARG A 14 16.11 -3.75 -15.97
N ASP A 15 16.76 -4.90 -15.80
CA ASP A 15 17.45 -5.28 -14.55
C ASP A 15 18.56 -4.30 -14.17
N HIS A 16 19.19 -3.69 -15.18
CA HIS A 16 20.22 -2.67 -15.00
C HIS A 16 19.70 -1.36 -14.38
N LEU A 17 18.38 -1.12 -14.40
CA LEU A 17 17.73 0.06 -13.81
C LEU A 17 17.19 -0.22 -12.39
N ALA A 18 17.24 -1.46 -11.92
CA ALA A 18 16.74 -1.82 -10.60
C ALA A 18 17.74 -1.45 -9.49
N THR A 19 17.22 -0.98 -8.36
CA THR A 19 18.01 -1.02 -7.11
C THR A 19 18.14 -2.48 -6.64
N PRO A 20 19.05 -2.81 -5.71
CA PRO A 20 19.03 -4.11 -5.04
C PRO A 20 17.68 -4.45 -4.38
N CYS A 21 16.84 -3.44 -4.12
CA CYS A 21 15.48 -3.57 -3.59
C CYS A 21 14.38 -3.62 -4.67
N GLY A 22 14.75 -3.61 -5.95
CA GLY A 22 13.82 -3.64 -7.08
C GLY A 22 13.66 -2.29 -7.80
N LEU A 23 12.83 -2.32 -8.84
CA LEU A 23 12.65 -1.19 -9.76
C LEU A 23 11.82 -0.06 -9.15
N LEU A 24 10.80 -0.37 -8.33
CA LEU A 24 9.92 0.64 -7.74
C LEU A 24 10.68 1.66 -6.88
N PHE A 25 11.68 1.22 -6.11
CA PHE A 25 12.51 2.14 -5.33
C PHE A 25 13.34 3.07 -6.21
N ASN A 26 13.77 2.63 -7.40
CA ASN A 26 14.45 3.51 -8.34
C ASN A 26 13.48 4.56 -8.88
N GLU A 27 12.29 4.14 -9.31
CA GLU A 27 11.27 5.03 -9.86
C GLU A 27 10.76 6.03 -8.81
N MET A 28 10.61 5.64 -7.54
CA MET A 28 10.26 6.56 -6.45
C MET A 28 11.37 7.58 -6.14
N GLN A 29 12.64 7.20 -6.33
CA GLN A 29 13.77 8.11 -6.12
C GLN A 29 13.91 9.12 -7.26
N ARG A 30 13.58 8.72 -8.48
CA ARG A 30 13.82 9.53 -9.70
C ARG A 30 12.59 10.26 -10.21
N SER A 31 11.40 9.67 -10.05
CA SER A 31 10.12 10.21 -10.54
C SER A 31 8.98 9.95 -9.54
N PRO A 32 9.07 10.46 -8.29
CA PRO A 32 8.03 10.25 -7.27
C PRO A 32 6.69 10.87 -7.68
N GLU A 33 6.71 12.06 -8.28
CA GLU A 33 5.50 12.83 -8.62
C GLU A 33 4.60 12.08 -9.60
N LEU A 34 5.19 11.46 -10.62
CA LEU A 34 4.44 10.69 -11.63
C LEU A 34 3.72 9.50 -11.00
N ILE A 35 4.40 8.75 -10.13
CA ILE A 35 3.82 7.57 -9.46
C ILE A 35 2.66 8.01 -8.56
N LEU A 36 2.88 9.04 -7.75
CA LEU A 36 1.89 9.54 -6.81
C LEU A 36 0.66 10.08 -7.55
N ALA A 37 0.86 10.93 -8.56
CA ALA A 37 -0.23 11.49 -9.36
C ALA A 37 -1.03 10.39 -10.08
N THR A 38 -0.35 9.40 -10.65
CA THR A 38 -1.02 8.28 -11.33
C THR A 38 -1.85 7.45 -10.36
N LEU A 39 -1.33 7.16 -9.16
CA LEU A 39 -2.07 6.41 -8.14
C LEU A 39 -3.28 7.19 -7.62
N GLU A 40 -3.14 8.50 -7.42
CA GLU A 40 -4.25 9.36 -7.01
C GLU A 40 -5.38 9.33 -8.06
N VAL A 41 -5.04 9.52 -9.34
CA VAL A 41 -6.01 9.50 -10.45
C VAL A 41 -6.67 8.12 -10.63
N MET A 42 -5.88 7.05 -10.58
CA MET A 42 -6.40 5.68 -10.71
C MET A 42 -7.33 5.30 -9.55
N LEU A 43 -7.00 5.74 -8.33
CA LEU A 43 -7.85 5.51 -7.17
C LEU A 43 -9.17 6.29 -7.31
N ASP A 44 -9.10 7.56 -7.71
CA ASP A 44 -10.29 8.40 -7.91
C ASP A 44 -11.24 7.79 -8.95
N HIS A 45 -10.72 7.42 -10.13
CA HIS A 45 -11.54 6.77 -11.15
C HIS A 45 -12.11 5.41 -10.73
N ALA A 46 -11.37 4.64 -9.92
CA ALA A 46 -11.89 3.38 -9.39
C ALA A 46 -13.05 3.62 -8.42
N LEU A 47 -12.94 4.63 -7.54
CA LEU A 47 -13.97 4.98 -6.56
C LEU A 47 -15.19 5.63 -7.22
N GLU A 48 -15.01 6.45 -8.25
CA GLU A 48 -16.10 7.03 -9.06
C GLU A 48 -16.94 5.97 -9.78
N LYS A 49 -16.32 4.84 -10.13
CA LYS A 49 -16.98 3.71 -10.77
C LYS A 49 -17.87 2.90 -9.81
N ASP A 50 -17.96 3.27 -8.54
CA ASP A 50 -18.84 2.63 -7.56
C ASP A 50 -20.33 2.81 -7.93
N ASN A 51 -20.93 1.74 -8.48
CA ASN A 51 -22.37 1.68 -8.72
C ASN A 51 -23.15 1.22 -7.45
N GLY A 52 -22.45 1.08 -6.32
CA GLY A 52 -22.99 0.61 -5.05
C GLY A 52 -23.36 -0.86 -5.03
N ARG A 53 -23.18 -1.61 -6.13
CA ARG A 53 -23.47 -3.05 -6.23
C ARG A 53 -22.16 -3.83 -6.31
N TYR A 54 -22.11 -4.98 -5.64
CA TYR A 54 -20.97 -5.89 -5.79
C TYR A 54 -20.94 -6.55 -7.19
N THR A 55 -22.06 -6.57 -7.90
CA THR A 55 -22.19 -7.20 -9.22
C THR A 55 -21.46 -6.39 -10.30
N GLY A 56 -20.42 -6.97 -10.90
CA GLY A 56 -19.69 -6.41 -12.04
C GLY A 56 -18.20 -6.23 -11.80
N SER A 57 -17.48 -5.69 -12.79
CA SER A 57 -16.02 -5.52 -12.73
C SER A 57 -15.55 -4.36 -11.83
N ALA A 58 -16.47 -3.51 -11.37
CA ALA A 58 -16.16 -2.30 -10.59
C ALA A 58 -15.61 -2.63 -9.20
N CYS A 59 -16.28 -3.53 -8.47
CA CYS A 59 -15.91 -3.87 -7.11
C CYS A 59 -14.52 -4.54 -6.99
N PRO A 60 -14.17 -5.53 -7.83
CA PRO A 60 -12.79 -6.05 -7.88
C PRO A 60 -11.75 -4.99 -8.24
N THR A 61 -12.10 -4.00 -9.07
CA THR A 61 -11.20 -2.90 -9.45
C THR A 61 -10.93 -2.00 -8.24
N ILE A 62 -11.96 -1.63 -7.47
CA ILE A 62 -11.81 -0.84 -6.24
C ILE A 62 -10.91 -1.58 -5.24
N LEU A 63 -11.20 -2.85 -4.98
CA LEU A 63 -10.40 -3.71 -4.09
C LEU A 63 -8.94 -3.78 -4.54
N TYR A 64 -8.71 -3.97 -5.84
CA TYR A 64 -7.36 -3.98 -6.40
C TYR A 64 -6.65 -2.64 -6.19
N MET A 65 -7.31 -1.51 -6.46
CA MET A 65 -6.70 -0.19 -6.30
C MET A 65 -6.42 0.14 -4.84
N VAL A 66 -7.34 -0.16 -3.92
CA VAL A 66 -7.09 -0.01 -2.47
C VAL A 66 -5.88 -0.84 -2.05
N ARG A 67 -5.82 -2.11 -2.48
CA ARG A 67 -4.69 -2.99 -2.18
C ARG A 67 -3.38 -2.45 -2.75
N LEU A 68 -3.39 -1.95 -3.99
CA LEU A 68 -2.23 -1.40 -4.67
C LEU A 68 -1.71 -0.15 -3.93
N VAL A 69 -2.59 0.80 -3.63
CA VAL A 69 -2.21 2.07 -2.96
C VAL A 69 -1.64 1.78 -1.58
N VAL A 70 -2.26 0.92 -0.77
CA VAL A 70 -1.73 0.54 0.54
C VAL A 70 -0.37 -0.15 0.42
N ARG A 71 -0.16 -0.98 -0.62
CA ARG A 71 1.16 -1.60 -0.84
C ARG A 71 2.22 -0.57 -1.20
N VAL A 72 1.94 0.33 -2.15
CA VAL A 72 2.86 1.40 -2.56
C VAL A 72 3.18 2.32 -1.39
N GLU A 73 2.18 2.69 -0.60
CA GLU A 73 2.38 3.48 0.61
C GLU A 73 3.35 2.82 1.58
N GLY A 74 3.31 1.48 1.71
CA GLY A 74 4.29 0.72 2.50
C GLY A 74 5.72 0.89 2.00
N PHE A 75 5.95 0.91 0.68
CA PHE A 75 7.26 1.19 0.08
C PHE A 75 7.72 2.64 0.33
N ILE A 76 6.79 3.60 0.29
CA ILE A 76 7.08 5.01 0.59
C ILE A 76 7.50 5.16 2.06
N LEU A 77 6.74 4.59 2.99
CA LEU A 77 7.04 4.63 4.42
C LEU A 77 8.37 3.94 4.74
N TYR A 78 8.67 2.82 4.06
CA TYR A 78 9.98 2.18 4.14
C TYR A 78 11.11 3.15 3.78
N LEU A 79 10.99 3.86 2.65
CA LEU A 79 12.02 4.77 2.17
C LEU A 79 12.21 5.99 3.10
N LEU A 80 11.11 6.51 3.65
CA LEU A 80 11.13 7.59 4.64
C LEU A 80 11.83 7.16 5.93
N LYS A 81 11.43 6.01 6.51
CA LYS A 81 12.05 5.46 7.74
C LYS A 81 13.53 5.12 7.53
N HIS A 82 13.88 4.55 6.37
CA HIS A 82 15.25 4.24 6.01
C HIS A 82 16.16 5.48 5.98
N ASN A 83 15.69 6.59 5.37
CA ASN A 83 16.47 7.82 5.32
C ASN A 83 16.55 8.52 6.70
N GLN A 84 15.51 8.43 7.53
CA GLN A 84 15.57 8.91 8.92
C GLN A 84 16.61 8.14 9.75
N TRP A 85 16.67 6.82 9.56
CA TRP A 85 17.68 5.97 10.19
C TRP A 85 19.10 6.29 9.72
N LEU A 86 19.33 6.45 8.40
CA LEU A 86 20.64 6.84 7.86
C LEU A 86 21.13 8.19 8.42
N ASN A 87 20.22 9.12 8.68
CA ASN A 87 20.52 10.44 9.25
C ASN A 87 20.67 10.42 10.78
N GLY A 88 20.60 9.25 11.43
CA GLY A 88 20.70 9.12 12.89
C GLY A 88 19.51 9.73 13.65
N GLN A 89 18.39 10.00 12.98
CA GLN A 89 17.19 10.62 13.57
C GLN A 89 16.31 9.60 14.31
N MET A 90 16.42 8.32 13.95
CA MET A 90 15.87 7.24 14.77
C MET A 90 16.96 6.79 15.74
N GLY A 91 16.65 6.79 17.03
CA GLY A 91 17.59 6.43 18.09
C GLY A 91 18.29 5.11 17.83
N THR A 92 19.43 4.88 18.49
CA THR A 92 20.32 3.71 18.40
C THR A 92 19.64 2.40 18.83
N GLN A 93 18.54 2.03 18.19
CA GLN A 93 18.02 0.67 18.18
C GLN A 93 18.77 -0.08 17.08
N THR A 94 20.01 -0.42 17.42
CA THR A 94 20.78 -1.48 16.76
C THR A 94 20.02 -2.79 16.92
N THR A 95 19.09 -3.12 16.04
CA THR A 95 18.53 -4.47 16.05
C THR A 95 17.95 -4.87 14.71
N SER A 96 18.62 -5.89 14.14
CA SER A 96 18.38 -6.62 12.90
C SER A 96 18.71 -5.87 11.61
N MET A 97 19.63 -6.43 10.82
CA MET A 97 20.05 -5.97 9.49
C MET A 97 18.93 -6.07 8.44
N TRP A 98 17.67 -6.13 8.86
CA TRP A 98 16.52 -6.55 8.08
C TRP A 98 15.47 -5.43 8.09
N GLY A 99 14.66 -5.33 7.04
CA GLY A 99 13.69 -4.23 6.91
C GLY A 99 14.34 -2.89 6.58
N TRP A 100 13.77 -1.79 7.08
CA TRP A 100 14.22 -0.41 6.76
C TRP A 100 15.52 -0.01 7.45
N ALA A 101 15.90 -0.70 8.53
CA ALA A 101 17.15 -0.50 9.27
C ALA A 101 18.29 -1.37 8.71
N SER A 102 18.44 -1.40 7.38
CA SER A 102 19.46 -2.19 6.70
C SER A 102 20.30 -1.30 5.79
N HIS A 103 21.61 -1.57 5.74
CA HIS A 103 22.53 -0.76 4.93
C HIS A 103 22.50 -1.22 3.47
N ILE A 104 21.56 -0.68 2.69
CA ILE A 104 21.42 -1.02 1.27
C ILE A 104 21.93 0.11 0.40
N ARG A 105 22.84 -0.22 -0.52
CA ARG A 105 23.41 0.74 -1.47
C ARG A 105 22.32 1.30 -2.39
N GLY A 106 22.32 2.62 -2.57
CA GLY A 106 21.47 3.30 -3.56
C GLY A 106 20.03 3.58 -3.12
N LEU A 107 19.77 3.62 -1.81
CA LEU A 107 18.49 4.09 -1.24
C LEU A 107 18.57 5.45 -0.54
N HIS A 108 19.73 6.12 -0.60
CA HIS A 108 19.88 7.46 -0.10
C HIS A 108 19.17 8.46 -1.02
N CYS A 109 18.21 9.20 -0.46
CA CYS A 109 17.34 10.10 -1.21
C CYS A 109 17.67 11.56 -0.91
N ASN A 110 17.47 12.42 -1.91
CA ASN A 110 17.49 13.86 -1.72
C ASN A 110 16.35 14.28 -0.76
N PRO A 111 16.59 15.18 0.22
CA PRO A 111 15.54 15.74 1.08
C PRO A 111 14.30 16.25 0.33
N LYS A 112 14.46 16.85 -0.85
CA LYS A 112 13.35 17.31 -1.69
C LYS A 112 12.44 16.16 -2.14
N VAL A 113 13.02 15.02 -2.54
CA VAL A 113 12.27 13.82 -2.93
C VAL A 113 11.56 13.23 -1.72
N LEU A 114 12.21 13.20 -0.56
CA LEU A 114 11.59 12.72 0.68
C LEU A 114 10.39 13.58 1.10
N GLN A 115 10.45 14.90 0.88
CA GLN A 115 9.33 15.79 1.13
C GLN A 115 8.15 15.48 0.19
N VAL A 116 8.39 15.37 -1.11
CA VAL A 116 7.36 15.02 -2.10
C VAL A 116 6.69 13.68 -1.76
N LEU A 117 7.49 12.67 -1.39
CA LEU A 117 6.99 11.36 -0.97
C LEU A 117 6.14 11.43 0.30
N ARG A 118 6.54 12.24 1.29
CA ARG A 118 5.77 12.45 2.52
C ARG A 118 4.44 13.12 2.25
N GLU A 119 4.44 14.20 1.47
CA GLU A 119 3.21 14.91 1.10
C GLU A 119 2.26 14.00 0.29
N GLY A 120 2.80 13.26 -0.68
CA GLY A 120 2.03 12.28 -1.45
C GLY A 120 1.46 11.16 -0.60
N GLN A 121 2.25 10.62 0.33
CA GLN A 121 1.79 9.60 1.27
C GLN A 121 0.61 10.11 2.11
N LEU A 122 0.68 11.34 2.63
CA LEU A 122 -0.41 11.94 3.40
C LEU A 122 -1.69 12.12 2.55
N ARG A 123 -1.55 12.55 1.29
CA ARG A 123 -2.71 12.67 0.37
C ARG A 123 -3.34 11.32 0.07
N LEU A 124 -2.55 10.30 -0.28
CA LEU A 124 -3.04 8.94 -0.52
C LEU A 124 -3.72 8.37 0.73
N ARG A 125 -3.11 8.55 1.90
CA ARG A 125 -3.67 8.11 3.19
C ARG A 125 -5.02 8.78 3.45
N LYS A 126 -5.11 10.09 3.26
CA LYS A 126 -6.36 10.84 3.41
C LYS A 126 -7.46 10.33 2.46
N LYS A 127 -7.13 10.05 1.20
CA LYS A 127 -8.09 9.46 0.24
C LYS A 127 -8.57 8.08 0.68
N LEU A 128 -7.67 7.23 1.17
CA LEU A 128 -8.04 5.91 1.71
C LEU A 128 -8.98 6.04 2.92
N THR A 129 -8.67 6.91 3.87
CA THR A 129 -9.46 7.07 5.11
C THR A 129 -10.77 7.82 4.91
N ASP A 130 -10.83 8.78 3.98
CA ASP A 130 -12.01 9.64 3.82
C ASP A 130 -12.97 9.11 2.76
N GLN A 131 -12.47 8.48 1.70
CA GLN A 131 -13.28 8.09 0.54
C GLN A 131 -13.39 6.56 0.42
N ALA A 132 -12.25 5.86 0.37
CA ALA A 132 -12.26 4.41 0.16
C ALA A 132 -12.92 3.67 1.32
N SER A 133 -12.66 4.07 2.57
CA SER A 133 -13.33 3.53 3.76
C SER A 133 -14.86 3.58 3.64
N ARG A 134 -15.42 4.73 3.25
CA ARG A 134 -16.87 4.94 3.11
C ARG A 134 -17.46 4.05 2.03
N VAL A 135 -16.77 3.92 0.89
CA VAL A 135 -17.18 3.02 -0.20
C VAL A 135 -17.22 1.58 0.31
N LEU A 136 -16.13 1.12 0.94
CA LEU A 136 -16.02 -0.25 1.45
C LEU A 136 -17.04 -0.54 2.57
N GLU A 137 -17.28 0.39 3.49
CA GLU A 137 -18.30 0.25 4.54
C GLU A 137 -19.71 0.14 3.98
N ARG A 138 -20.04 0.94 2.95
CA ARG A 138 -21.34 0.83 2.26
C ARG A 138 -21.48 -0.52 1.58
N LEU A 139 -20.44 -0.99 0.90
CA LEU A 139 -20.41 -2.30 0.25
C LEU A 139 -20.52 -3.44 1.27
N CYS A 140 -19.84 -3.35 2.42
CA CYS A 140 -19.99 -4.26 3.56
C CYS A 140 -21.45 -4.38 4.00
N LYS A 141 -22.08 -3.24 4.34
CA LYS A 141 -23.47 -3.19 4.83
C LYS A 141 -24.44 -3.79 3.82
N ARG A 142 -24.23 -3.51 2.53
CA ARG A 142 -25.05 -4.05 1.45
C ARG A 142 -24.84 -5.56 1.27
N ALA A 143 -23.60 -6.02 1.20
CA ALA A 143 -23.29 -7.45 1.04
C ALA A 143 -23.86 -8.28 2.21
N ALA A 144 -23.77 -7.76 3.44
CA ALA A 144 -24.36 -8.39 4.61
C ALA A 144 -25.90 -8.47 4.52
N ARG A 145 -26.57 -7.38 4.08
CA ARG A 145 -28.03 -7.36 3.87
C ARG A 145 -28.46 -8.35 2.79
N ASP A 146 -27.71 -8.42 1.71
CA ASP A 146 -27.99 -9.28 0.55
C ASP A 146 -27.51 -10.74 0.79
N ARG A 147 -27.10 -11.08 2.03
CA ARG A 147 -26.60 -12.40 2.48
C ARG A 147 -25.40 -12.95 1.69
N GLN A 148 -24.60 -12.05 1.12
CA GLN A 148 -23.39 -12.37 0.39
C GLN A 148 -22.17 -12.36 1.33
N TYR A 149 -22.13 -13.32 2.27
CA TYR A 149 -21.15 -13.35 3.37
C TYR A 149 -19.69 -13.38 2.90
N HIS A 150 -19.36 -14.16 1.86
CA HIS A 150 -18.02 -14.18 1.28
C HIS A 150 -17.58 -12.80 0.81
N MET A 151 -18.47 -12.04 0.17
CA MET A 151 -18.15 -10.68 -0.29
C MET A 151 -18.00 -9.70 0.88
N ALA A 152 -18.84 -9.82 1.90
CA ALA A 152 -18.72 -9.04 3.12
C ALA A 152 -17.39 -9.31 3.83
N CYS A 153 -16.96 -10.58 3.94
CA CYS A 153 -15.65 -10.95 4.48
C CYS A 153 -14.50 -10.33 3.68
N GLN A 154 -14.57 -10.36 2.34
CA GLN A 154 -13.56 -9.70 1.51
C GLN A 154 -13.49 -8.18 1.77
N MET A 155 -14.63 -7.51 1.89
CA MET A 155 -14.67 -6.07 2.21
C MET A 155 -14.07 -5.78 3.59
N HIS A 156 -14.43 -6.55 4.61
CA HIS A 156 -13.86 -6.44 5.95
C HIS A 156 -12.34 -6.67 5.94
N ALA A 157 -11.85 -7.62 5.15
CA ALA A 157 -10.41 -7.85 4.99
C ALA A 157 -9.71 -6.65 4.38
N HIS A 158 -10.31 -5.99 3.38
CA HIS A 158 -9.74 -4.79 2.77
C HIS A 158 -9.81 -3.57 3.70
N LEU A 159 -10.89 -3.43 4.48
CA LEU A 159 -11.00 -2.40 5.52
C LEU A 159 -9.87 -2.54 6.55
N ALA A 160 -9.65 -3.74 7.07
CA ALA A 160 -8.52 -4.03 7.96
C ALA A 160 -7.17 -3.79 7.28
N PHE A 161 -7.03 -4.19 6.01
CA PHE A 161 -5.80 -4.06 5.24
C PHE A 161 -5.36 -2.59 5.08
N MET A 162 -6.29 -1.63 5.01
CA MET A 162 -5.94 -0.20 4.94
C MET A 162 -5.07 0.25 6.12
N TYR A 163 -5.25 -0.35 7.29
CA TYR A 163 -4.52 0.01 8.51
C TYR A 163 -3.19 -0.75 8.67
N ARG A 164 -2.81 -1.60 7.71
CA ARG A 164 -1.59 -2.42 7.76
C ARG A 164 -0.30 -1.62 8.02
N ASN A 165 -0.21 -0.41 7.48
CA ASN A 165 1.01 0.39 7.54
C ASN A 165 1.08 1.35 8.74
N LEU A 166 0.08 1.32 9.63
CA LEU A 166 0.10 2.14 10.83
C LEU A 166 1.03 1.56 11.89
N ASP A 167 1.80 2.44 12.54
CA ASP A 167 2.54 2.09 13.75
C ASP A 167 1.60 2.07 14.96
N ALA A 168 1.99 1.39 16.04
CA ALA A 168 1.17 1.26 17.25
C ALA A 168 0.76 2.61 17.86
N THR A 169 1.57 3.65 17.69
CA THR A 169 1.31 5.02 18.15
C THR A 169 0.30 5.78 17.28
N GLN A 170 0.01 5.28 16.07
CA GLN A 170 -0.89 5.88 15.10
C GLN A 170 -2.27 5.21 15.10
N LEU A 171 -2.47 4.16 15.90
CA LEU A 171 -3.75 3.48 16.03
C LEU A 171 -4.71 4.36 16.84
N ASP A 172 -5.76 4.84 16.17
CA ASP A 172 -6.88 5.54 16.80
C ASP A 172 -8.03 4.58 17.13
N LEU A 173 -9.03 5.07 17.86
CA LEU A 173 -10.20 4.28 18.23
C LEU A 173 -10.91 3.68 17.00
N LEU A 174 -10.98 4.45 15.90
CA LEU A 174 -11.65 4.02 14.67
C LEU A 174 -10.89 2.87 13.99
N ALA A 175 -9.57 2.96 13.88
CA ALA A 175 -8.72 1.90 13.34
C ALA A 175 -8.86 0.62 14.18
N VAL A 176 -8.76 0.74 15.51
CA VAL A 176 -8.89 -0.42 16.41
C VAL A 176 -10.28 -1.05 16.29
N ALA A 177 -11.34 -0.24 16.34
CA ALA A 177 -12.71 -0.74 16.16
C ALA A 177 -12.88 -1.44 14.81
N THR A 178 -12.34 -0.87 13.73
CA THR A 178 -12.46 -1.45 12.38
C THR A 178 -11.71 -2.77 12.27
N LEU A 179 -10.51 -2.87 12.85
CA LEU A 179 -9.73 -4.10 12.91
C LEU A 179 -10.46 -5.20 13.70
N LEU A 180 -11.01 -4.86 14.87
CA LEU A 180 -11.77 -5.82 15.70
C LEU A 180 -13.06 -6.27 15.02
N VAL A 181 -13.82 -5.34 14.44
CA VAL A 181 -15.06 -5.68 13.70
C VAL A 181 -14.73 -6.57 12.50
N ALA A 182 -13.69 -6.23 11.73
CA ALA A 182 -13.27 -7.06 10.61
C ALA A 182 -12.82 -8.45 11.07
N GLN A 183 -12.02 -8.54 12.12
CA GLN A 183 -11.56 -9.81 12.69
C GLN A 183 -12.74 -10.67 13.14
N CYS A 184 -13.64 -10.15 13.98
CA CYS A 184 -14.81 -10.89 14.45
C CYS A 184 -15.71 -11.33 13.29
N TYR A 185 -15.96 -10.45 12.31
CA TYR A 185 -16.81 -10.77 11.19
C TYR A 185 -16.23 -11.88 10.31
N ILE A 186 -14.94 -11.78 9.97
CA ILE A 186 -14.25 -12.80 9.16
C ILE A 186 -14.19 -14.12 9.94
N SER A 187 -13.82 -14.08 11.22
CA SER A 187 -13.77 -15.29 12.05
C SER A 187 -15.10 -16.04 12.14
N ASN A 188 -16.22 -15.32 12.15
CA ASN A 188 -17.55 -15.92 12.26
C ASN A 188 -18.14 -16.38 10.92
N ASN A 189 -17.77 -15.75 9.81
CA ASN A 189 -18.45 -15.93 8.51
C ASN A 189 -17.55 -16.48 7.40
N HIS A 190 -16.25 -16.65 7.65
CA HIS A 190 -15.30 -17.24 6.72
C HIS A 190 -14.92 -18.65 7.16
N VAL A 191 -15.00 -19.61 6.24
CA VAL A 191 -14.47 -20.96 6.48
C VAL A 191 -12.97 -20.90 6.22
N PHE A 192 -12.17 -21.07 7.27
CA PHE A 192 -10.74 -21.22 7.11
C PHE A 192 -10.46 -22.66 6.70
N ASP A 193 -10.01 -22.87 5.48
CA ASP A 193 -9.49 -24.16 5.07
C ASP A 193 -8.23 -24.43 5.89
N ALA A 194 -8.35 -25.33 6.88
CA ALA A 194 -7.26 -25.73 7.77
C ALA A 194 -6.38 -26.83 7.15
N GLU A 195 -6.45 -27.05 5.84
CA GLU A 195 -5.76 -28.12 5.12
C GLU A 195 -5.02 -27.56 3.89
N VAL A 196 -3.70 -27.34 4.02
CA VAL A 196 -2.58 -28.03 3.33
C VAL A 196 -1.28 -27.72 4.06
#